data_AF-A0A2V6IG63-F1
#
_entry.id   AF-A0A2V6IG63-F1
#
_cell.length_a   1.000
_cell.length_b   1.000
_cell.length_c   1.000
_cell.angle_alpha   90.00
_cell.angle_beta   90.00
_cell.angle_gamma   90.00
#
_symmetry.space_group_name_H-M   'P 1'
#
loop_
_entity.id
_entity.type
_entity.pdbx_description
1 polymer ?
#
loop_
_entity_poly.entity_id
_entity_poly.type
_entity_poly.pdbx_seq_one_letter_code
_entity_poly.pdbx_strand_id
1 'polypeptide(L)'
;MKEQKEIVSVIDDLIQTLKDGQEGFKQAAEGVKAPQLKSLFNEYSNQRSKFATELQSQARSLGRSQPEESGSAAGALHRTWINLKSAITSGDDHAILAECERGEDSAVEQYEKAMNDNLPAQFLEIVSRQYSEIKNAHDRIKHLRDTAKAS
;
A
#
# COMPACT_ATOMS: atom_id res chain seq x y z
N MET A 1 -3.07 -2.37 -27.11
CA MET A 1 -1.97 -2.69 -26.17
C MET A 1 -1.41 -1.35 -25.71
N LYS A 2 -1.30 -1.08 -24.40
CA LYS A 2 -0.82 0.22 -23.90
C LYS A 2 0.58 0.54 -24.43
N GLU A 3 0.87 1.83 -24.59
CA GLU A 3 2.23 2.27 -24.90
C GLU A 3 3.14 2.05 -23.68
N GLN A 4 4.43 1.84 -23.93
CA GLN A 4 5.41 1.56 -22.87
C GLN A 4 5.40 2.62 -21.77
N LYS A 5 5.22 3.90 -22.11
CA LYS A 5 5.16 5.02 -21.17
C LYS A 5 3.94 4.92 -20.23
N GLU A 6 2.80 4.48 -20.74
CA GLU A 6 1.58 4.32 -19.93
C GLU A 6 1.72 3.15 -18.96
N ILE A 7 2.33 2.02 -19.40
CA ILE A 7 2.65 0.89 -18.53
C ILE A 7 3.59 1.34 -17.41
N VAL A 8 4.64 2.08 -17.76
CA VAL A 8 5.61 2.62 -16.80
C VAL A 8 4.93 3.51 -15.76
N SER A 9 4.00 4.37 -16.17
CA SER A 9 3.24 5.23 -15.24
C SER A 9 2.40 4.42 -14.26
N VAL A 10 1.67 3.41 -14.74
CA VAL A 10 0.84 2.55 -13.87
C VAL A 10 1.71 1.83 -12.84
N ILE A 11 2.87 1.31 -13.25
CA ILE A 11 3.79 0.62 -12.35
C ILE A 11 4.43 1.58 -11.34
N ASP A 12 4.77 2.81 -11.74
CA ASP A 12 5.26 3.83 -10.80
C ASP A 12 4.22 4.20 -9.74
N ASP A 13 2.96 4.35 -10.14
CA ASP A 13 1.90 4.66 -9.20
C ASP A 13 1.68 3.53 -8.18
N LEU A 14 1.80 2.26 -8.61
CA LEU A 14 1.77 1.11 -7.69
C LEU A 14 2.99 1.08 -6.77
N ILE A 15 4.19 1.32 -7.29
CA ILE A 15 5.42 1.39 -6.48
C ILE A 15 5.31 2.49 -5.43
N GLN A 16 4.78 3.65 -5.79
CA GLN A 16 4.60 4.76 -4.86
C GLN A 16 3.55 4.40 -3.78
N THR A 17 2.42 3.83 -4.18
CA THR A 17 1.40 3.30 -3.25
C THR A 17 2.02 2.33 -2.24
N LEU A 18 2.89 1.43 -2.69
CA LEU A 18 3.58 0.47 -1.83
C LEU A 18 4.59 1.12 -0.88
N LYS A 19 5.38 2.10 -1.34
CA LYS A 19 6.32 2.84 -0.48
C LYS A 19 5.58 3.62 0.61
N ASP A 20 4.47 4.24 0.25
CA ASP A 20 3.66 4.99 1.20
C ASP A 20 2.97 4.05 2.20
N GLY A 21 2.48 2.89 1.74
CA GLY A 21 1.99 1.83 2.63
C GLY A 21 3.07 1.27 3.56
N GLN A 22 4.30 1.08 3.07
CA GLN A 22 5.43 0.64 3.88
C GLN A 22 5.68 1.60 5.05
N GLU A 23 5.79 2.89 4.77
CA GLU A 23 6.01 3.92 5.79
C GLU A 23 4.80 4.07 6.71
N GLY A 24 3.60 4.04 6.12
CA GLY A 24 2.29 3.92 6.77
C GLY A 24 2.31 2.92 7.93
N PHE A 25 2.56 1.65 7.59
CA PHE A 25 2.57 0.57 8.55
C PHE A 25 3.72 0.64 9.54
N LYS A 26 4.90 1.11 9.12
CA LYS A 26 6.03 1.26 10.03
C LYS A 26 5.69 2.20 11.19
N GLN A 27 5.07 3.34 10.88
CA GLN A 27 4.71 4.30 11.91
C GLN A 27 3.47 3.87 12.70
N ALA A 28 2.51 3.18 12.09
CA ALA A 28 1.44 2.53 12.84
C ALA A 28 1.99 1.54 13.89
N ALA A 29 3.04 0.77 13.54
CA ALA A 29 3.71 -0.14 14.47
C ALA A 29 4.42 0.58 15.63
N GLU A 30 4.82 1.83 15.44
CA GLU A 30 5.41 2.68 16.49
C GLU A 30 4.34 3.25 17.43
N GLY A 31 3.12 3.48 16.92
CA GLY A 31 2.05 4.10 17.68
C GLY A 31 1.14 3.16 18.47
N VAL A 32 1.02 1.89 18.07
CA VAL A 32 0.20 0.91 18.80
C VAL A 32 0.89 0.36 20.04
N LYS A 33 0.10 0.06 21.08
CA LYS A 33 0.61 -0.52 22.33
C LYS A 33 0.63 -2.04 22.31
N ALA A 34 -0.36 -2.64 21.66
CA ALA A 34 -0.52 -4.08 21.58
C ALA A 34 0.63 -4.74 20.79
N PRO A 35 1.43 -5.65 21.41
CA PRO A 35 2.54 -6.32 20.72
C PRO A 35 2.12 -7.04 19.45
N GLN A 36 0.93 -7.64 19.44
CA GLN A 36 0.38 -8.32 18.27
C GLN A 36 0.10 -7.37 17.10
N LEU A 37 -0.38 -6.15 17.36
CA LEU A 37 -0.60 -5.14 16.32
C LEU A 37 0.73 -4.61 15.80
N LYS A 38 1.70 -4.41 16.70
CA LYS A 38 3.06 -4.02 16.32
C LYS A 38 3.72 -5.04 15.39
N SER A 39 3.63 -6.33 15.72
CA SER A 39 4.15 -7.39 14.86
C SER A 39 3.44 -7.43 13.50
N LEU A 40 2.11 -7.33 13.50
CA LEU A 40 1.30 -7.34 12.28
C LEU A 40 1.64 -6.17 11.34
N PHE A 41 1.74 -4.95 11.87
CA PHE A 41 2.08 -3.79 11.06
C PHE A 41 3.52 -3.86 10.53
N ASN A 42 4.48 -4.37 11.29
CA ASN A 42 5.82 -4.63 10.76
C ASN A 42 5.83 -5.67 9.64
N GLU A 43 5.00 -6.72 9.75
CA GLU A 43 4.81 -7.71 8.69
C GLU A 43 4.30 -7.06 7.40
N TYR A 44 3.25 -6.24 7.48
CA TYR A 44 2.72 -5.54 6.31
C TYR A 44 3.71 -4.50 5.75
N SER A 45 4.43 -3.76 6.59
CA SER A 45 5.50 -2.85 6.13
C SER A 45 6.54 -3.60 5.29
N ASN A 46 7.01 -4.75 5.78
CA ASN A 46 7.95 -5.61 5.05
C ASN A 46 7.36 -6.19 3.76
N GLN A 47 6.08 -6.60 3.78
CA GLN A 47 5.39 -7.09 2.58
C GLN A 47 5.33 -6.00 1.50
N ARG A 48 4.96 -4.76 1.86
CA ARG A 48 4.90 -3.63 0.93
C ARG A 48 6.28 -3.32 0.33
N SER A 49 7.35 -3.39 1.13
CA SER A 49 8.72 -3.23 0.66
C SER A 49 9.13 -4.31 -0.37
N LYS A 50 8.77 -5.58 -0.11
CA LYS A 50 9.01 -6.69 -1.04
C LYS A 50 8.28 -6.49 -2.37
N PHE A 51 7.01 -6.10 -2.32
CA PHE A 51 6.21 -5.85 -3.52
C PHE A 51 6.78 -4.69 -4.35
N ALA A 52 7.23 -3.61 -3.70
CA ALA A 52 7.81 -2.47 -4.39
C ALA A 52 9.11 -2.88 -5.11
N THR A 53 9.94 -3.67 -4.44
CA THR A 53 11.18 -4.21 -5.00
C THR A 53 10.91 -5.11 -6.21
N GLU A 54 9.89 -5.96 -6.13
CA GLU A 54 9.49 -6.85 -7.22
C GLU A 54 9.01 -6.06 -8.46
N LEU A 55 8.11 -5.10 -8.28
CA LEU A 55 7.64 -4.25 -9.38
C LEU A 55 8.76 -3.42 -9.98
N GLN A 56 9.67 -2.87 -9.16
CA GLN A 56 10.87 -2.17 -9.63
C GLN A 56 11.78 -3.07 -10.46
N SER A 57 12.00 -4.31 -10.02
CA SER A 57 12.78 -5.31 -10.75
C SER A 57 12.14 -5.60 -12.12
N GLN A 58 10.83 -5.81 -12.15
CA GLN A 58 10.11 -6.05 -13.41
C GLN A 58 10.13 -4.81 -14.32
N ALA A 59 10.01 -3.59 -13.79
CA ALA A 59 10.08 -2.37 -14.58
C ALA A 59 11.45 -2.19 -15.27
N ARG A 60 12.55 -2.62 -14.63
CA ARG A 60 13.89 -2.61 -15.24
C ARG A 60 13.98 -3.48 -16.49
N SER A 61 13.22 -4.57 -16.55
CA SER A 61 13.17 -5.45 -17.74
C SER A 61 12.64 -4.74 -18.99
N LEU A 62 11.89 -3.64 -18.83
CA LEU A 62 11.43 -2.78 -19.92
C LEU A 62 12.49 -1.76 -20.37
N GLY A 63 13.77 -1.92 -19.99
CA GLY A 63 14.84 -1.00 -20.38
C GLY A 63 14.87 0.31 -19.58
N ARG A 64 14.35 0.31 -18.35
CA ARG A 64 14.34 1.50 -17.48
C ARG A 64 15.76 1.85 -16.99
N SER A 65 16.13 3.11 -17.17
CA SER A 65 17.39 3.68 -16.63
C SER A 65 17.23 4.42 -15.30
N GLN A 66 16.00 4.81 -14.91
CA GLN A 66 15.68 5.44 -13.62
C GLN A 66 14.15 5.49 -13.38
N PRO A 67 13.66 5.56 -12.13
CA PRO A 67 12.26 5.84 -11.86
C PRO A 67 11.91 7.26 -12.30
N GLU A 68 10.85 7.44 -13.07
CA GLU A 68 10.28 8.78 -13.26
C GLU A 68 9.50 9.12 -11.99
N GLU A 69 9.66 10.34 -11.47
CA GLU A 69 8.83 10.81 -10.36
C GLU A 69 7.41 11.06 -10.89
N SER A 70 6.51 10.07 -10.80
CA SER A 70 5.11 10.26 -11.17
C SER A 70 4.40 11.09 -10.08
N GLY A 71 4.02 12.33 -10.43
CA GLY A 71 3.48 13.32 -9.49
C GLY A 71 2.00 13.18 -9.12
N SER A 72 1.29 12.13 -9.57
CA SER A 72 -0.18 12.05 -9.42
C SER A 72 -0.67 11.27 -8.19
N ALA A 73 0.10 10.32 -7.65
CA ALA A 73 -0.30 9.52 -6.49
C ALA A 73 -0.13 10.24 -5.13
N ALA A 74 0.65 11.33 -5.09
CA ALA A 74 1.06 11.99 -3.86
C ALA A 74 -0.09 12.63 -3.04
N GLY A 75 -1.21 13.00 -3.69
CA GLY A 75 -2.24 13.85 -3.07
C GLY A 75 -3.14 13.17 -2.03
N ALA A 76 -3.49 11.89 -2.23
CA ALA A 76 -4.32 11.14 -1.28
C ALA A 76 -3.49 10.62 -0.09
N LEU A 77 -2.26 10.20 -0.37
CA LEU A 77 -1.34 9.59 0.58
C LEU A 77 -0.86 10.60 1.62
N HIS A 78 -0.62 11.86 1.25
CA HIS A 78 -0.21 12.90 2.19
C HIS A 78 -1.25 13.13 3.31
N ARG A 79 -2.55 13.06 2.99
CA ARG A 79 -3.63 13.23 4.00
C ARG A 79 -3.76 12.01 4.92
N THR A 80 -3.58 10.80 4.39
CA THR A 80 -3.51 9.57 5.20
C THR A 80 -2.38 9.60 6.21
N TRP A 81 -1.23 10.07 5.77
CA TRP A 81 -0.06 10.19 6.63
C TRP A 81 -0.24 11.21 7.78
N ILE A 82 -0.93 12.33 7.52
CA ILE A 82 -1.26 13.33 8.55
C ILE A 82 -2.20 12.75 9.62
N ASN A 83 -3.31 12.14 9.21
CA ASN A 83 -4.28 11.62 10.15
C ASN A 83 -3.71 10.48 11.01
N LEU A 84 -2.85 9.63 10.43
CA LEU A 84 -2.19 8.58 11.17
C LEU A 84 -1.32 9.15 12.31
N LYS A 85 -0.55 10.23 12.08
CA LYS A 85 0.19 10.90 13.15
C LYS A 85 -0.71 11.42 14.28
N SER A 86 -1.87 11.97 13.93
CA SER A 86 -2.85 12.42 14.92
C SER A 86 -3.42 11.25 15.71
N ALA A 87 -3.76 10.14 15.06
CA ALA A 87 -4.23 8.92 15.71
C ALA A 87 -3.17 8.34 16.68
N ILE A 88 -1.92 8.29 16.24
CA ILE A 88 -0.78 7.86 17.08
C ILE A 88 -0.66 8.74 18.32
N THR A 89 -0.78 10.06 18.16
CA THR A 89 -0.70 11.02 19.27
C THR A 89 -1.84 10.83 20.27
N SER A 90 -3.03 10.43 19.81
CA SER A 90 -4.17 10.11 20.69
C SER A 90 -3.99 8.81 21.47
N GLY A 91 -3.08 7.92 21.02
CA GLY A 91 -2.82 6.62 21.65
C GLY A 91 -3.99 5.63 21.57
N ASP A 92 -4.90 5.85 20.63
CA ASP A 92 -6.08 5.02 20.36
C ASP A 92 -5.79 4.03 19.24
N ASP A 93 -5.66 2.75 19.61
CA ASP A 93 -5.41 1.64 18.67
C ASP A 93 -6.55 1.53 17.62
N HIS A 94 -7.80 1.85 17.97
CA HIS A 94 -8.92 1.85 17.02
C HIS A 94 -8.75 2.95 15.95
N ALA A 95 -8.36 4.16 16.37
CA ALA A 95 -8.09 5.26 15.44
C ALA A 95 -6.93 4.93 14.48
N ILE A 96 -5.87 4.28 14.99
CA ILE A 96 -4.75 3.84 14.16
C ILE A 96 -5.22 2.78 13.14
N LEU A 97 -5.97 1.78 13.59
CA LEU A 97 -6.53 0.74 12.70
C LEU A 97 -7.45 1.33 11.63
N ALA A 98 -8.27 2.34 11.97
CA ALA A 98 -9.15 3.01 11.01
C ALA A 98 -8.38 3.77 9.92
N GLU A 99 -7.28 4.44 10.27
CA GLU A 99 -6.43 5.12 9.28
C GLU A 99 -5.63 4.12 8.43
N CYS A 100 -5.19 3.00 9.00
CA CYS A 100 -4.57 1.91 8.24
C CYS A 100 -5.56 1.29 7.22
N GLU A 101 -6.81 1.03 7.62
CA GLU A 101 -7.84 0.53 6.71
C GLU A 101 -8.10 1.50 5.56
N ARG A 102 -8.23 2.80 5.85
CA ARG A 102 -8.40 3.83 4.81
C ARG A 102 -7.23 3.89 3.84
N GLY A 103 -6.00 3.70 4.33
CA GLY A 103 -4.82 3.57 3.49
C GLY A 103 -4.87 2.35 2.57
N GLU A 104 -5.33 1.22 3.11
CA GLU A 104 -5.46 -0.03 2.38
C GLU A 104 -6.63 -0.04 1.39
N ASP A 105 -7.76 0.61 1.69
CA ASP A 105 -8.84 0.89 0.71
C ASP A 105 -8.27 1.58 -0.53
N SER A 106 -7.48 2.64 -0.31
CA SER A 106 -6.82 3.34 -1.41
C SER A 106 -5.84 2.44 -2.17
N ALA A 107 -5.12 1.53 -1.49
CA ALA A 107 -4.23 0.61 -2.16
C ALA A 107 -5.01 -0.41 -3.02
N VAL A 108 -6.08 -0.99 -2.49
CA VAL A 108 -6.99 -1.90 -3.20
C VAL A 108 -7.51 -1.24 -4.48
N GLU A 109 -8.02 -0.01 -4.39
CA GLU A 109 -8.52 0.75 -5.55
C GLU A 109 -7.45 0.98 -6.62
N GLN A 110 -6.21 1.30 -6.22
CA GLN A 110 -5.11 1.54 -7.17
C GLN A 110 -4.71 0.25 -7.90
N TYR A 111 -4.71 -0.88 -7.20
CA TYR A 111 -4.47 -2.18 -7.82
C TYR A 111 -5.60 -2.60 -8.76
N GLU A 112 -6.87 -2.35 -8.40
CA GLU A 112 -8.01 -2.62 -9.28
C GLU A 112 -7.94 -1.81 -10.57
N LYS A 113 -7.60 -0.52 -10.47
CA LYS A 113 -7.36 0.32 -11.66
C LYS A 113 -6.23 -0.26 -12.53
N ALA A 114 -5.11 -0.63 -11.91
CA ALA A 114 -3.98 -1.20 -12.64
C ALA A 114 -4.31 -2.53 -13.35
N MET A 115 -5.10 -3.41 -12.73
CA MET A 115 -5.53 -4.66 -13.37
C MET A 115 -6.47 -4.42 -14.56
N ASN A 116 -7.30 -3.38 -14.50
CA ASN A 116 -8.21 -3.01 -15.59
C ASN A 116 -7.53 -2.25 -16.73
N ASP A 117 -6.26 -1.89 -16.56
CA ASP A 117 -5.49 -1.03 -17.45
C ASP A 117 -4.74 -1.78 -18.57
N ASN A 118 -5.14 -3.02 -18.89
CA ASN A 118 -4.61 -3.82 -20.00
C ASN A 118 -3.06 -3.96 -20.00
N LEU A 119 -2.52 -4.28 -18.82
CA LEU A 119 -1.09 -4.51 -18.61
C LEU A 119 -0.59 -5.75 -19.39
N PRO A 120 0.70 -5.79 -19.80
CA PRO A 120 1.29 -7.02 -20.33
C PRO A 120 1.18 -8.17 -19.32
N ALA A 121 1.05 -9.40 -19.82
CA ALA A 121 0.77 -10.59 -19.01
C ALA A 121 1.72 -10.73 -17.79
N GLN A 122 3.01 -10.49 -18.00
CA GLN A 122 4.03 -10.54 -16.93
C GLN A 122 3.80 -9.56 -15.78
N PHE A 123 3.25 -8.36 -16.06
CA PHE A 123 2.91 -7.39 -15.03
C PHE A 123 1.57 -7.72 -14.39
N LEU A 124 0.60 -8.14 -15.20
CA LEU A 124 -0.72 -8.52 -14.70
C LEU A 124 -0.63 -9.66 -13.68
N GLU A 125 0.21 -10.67 -13.93
CA GLU A 125 0.44 -11.79 -12.99
C GLU A 125 0.93 -11.30 -11.62
N ILE A 126 1.95 -10.42 -11.61
CA ILE A 126 2.50 -9.85 -10.38
C ILE A 126 1.45 -8.99 -9.66
N VAL A 127 0.78 -8.09 -10.40
CA VAL A 127 -0.21 -7.15 -9.85
C VAL A 127 -1.41 -7.91 -9.27
N SER A 128 -1.92 -8.95 -9.95
CA SER A 128 -3.05 -9.75 -9.45
C SER A 128 -2.70 -10.55 -8.19
N ARG A 129 -1.48 -11.08 -8.11
CA ARG A 129 -1.03 -11.76 -6.89
C ARG A 129 -0.91 -10.78 -5.71
N GLN A 130 -0.22 -9.66 -5.93
CA GLN A 130 -0.05 -8.63 -4.91
C GLN A 130 -1.39 -8.02 -4.47
N TYR A 131 -2.33 -7.80 -5.40
CA TYR A 131 -3.69 -7.35 -5.10
C TYR A 131 -4.40 -8.29 -4.11
N SER A 132 -4.32 -9.61 -4.36
CA SER A 132 -4.96 -10.60 -3.49
C SER A 132 -4.41 -10.54 -2.07
N GLU A 133 -3.09 -10.37 -1.94
CA GLU A 133 -2.42 -10.22 -0.65
C GLU A 133 -2.75 -8.89 0.05
N ILE A 134 -2.83 -7.77 -0.69
CA ILE A 134 -3.26 -6.46 -0.17
C ILE A 134 -4.70 -6.53 0.32
N LYS A 135 -5.60 -7.12 -0.47
CA LYS A 135 -7.00 -7.28 -0.09
C LYS A 135 -7.16 -8.12 1.18
N ASN A 136 -6.36 -9.17 1.35
CA ASN A 136 -6.35 -9.94 2.59
C ASN A 136 -5.86 -9.11 3.80
N ALA A 137 -4.84 -8.26 3.60
CA ALA A 137 -4.36 -7.35 4.64
C ALA A 137 -5.42 -6.30 5.02
N HIS A 138 -6.06 -5.68 4.03
CA HIS A 138 -7.21 -4.80 4.21
C HIS A 138 -8.31 -5.48 5.04
N ASP A 139 -8.78 -6.65 4.61
CA ASP A 139 -9.87 -7.36 5.27
C ASP A 139 -9.51 -7.74 6.72
N ARG A 140 -8.23 -8.04 6.98
CA ARG A 140 -7.71 -8.31 8.32
C ARG A 140 -7.71 -7.06 9.21
N ILE A 141 -7.23 -5.93 8.70
CA ILE A 141 -7.18 -4.66 9.44
C ILE A 141 -8.61 -4.20 9.77
N LYS A 142 -9.51 -4.28 8.80
CA LYS A 142 -10.93 -3.98 8.98
C LYS A 142 -11.54 -4.78 10.12
N HIS A 143 -11.32 -6.10 10.13
CA HIS A 143 -11.81 -6.96 11.21
C HIS A 143 -11.25 -6.59 12.59
N LEU A 144 -9.96 -6.23 12.66
CA LEU A 144 -9.32 -5.77 13.90
C LEU A 144 -9.89 -4.43 14.37
N ARG A 145 -10.11 -3.48 13.46
CA ARG A 145 -10.77 -2.20 13.76
C ARG A 145 -12.16 -2.45 14.36
N ASP A 146 -12.97 -3.26 13.68
CA ASP A 146 -14.34 -3.52 14.10
C ASP A 146 -14.40 -4.17 15.49
N THR A 147 -13.42 -5.02 15.80
CA THR A 147 -13.28 -5.65 17.13
C THR A 147 -12.84 -4.64 18.20
N ALA A 148 -11.90 -3.75 17.87
CA ALA A 148 -11.42 -2.71 18.78
C ALA A 148 -12.51 -1.68 19.13
N LYS A 149 -13.48 -1.44 18.24
CA LYS A 149 -14.64 -0.57 18.48
C LYS A 149 -15.64 -1.14 19.50
N ALA A 150 -15.72 -2.46 19.56
CA ALA A 150 -16.68 -3.18 20.38
C ALA A 150 -16.19 -3.45 21.82
N SER A 151 -14.96 -3.04 22.13
CA SER A 151 -14.30 -3.19 23.44
C SER A 151 -14.28 -1.87 24.20
#